data_AF-L1NM35-F1
#
_entry.id   AF-L1NM35-F1
#
_cell.length_a   1.000
_cell.length_b   1.000
_cell.length_c   1.000
_cell.angle_alpha   90.00
_cell.angle_beta   90.00
_cell.angle_gamma   90.00
#
_symmetry.space_group_name_H-M   'P 1'
#
loop_
_entity.id
_entity.type
_entity.pdbx_description
1 polymer ?
#
loop_
_entity_poly.entity_id
_entity_poly.type
_entity_poly.pdbx_seq_one_letter_code
_entity_poly.pdbx_strand_id
1 'polypeptide(L)'
;MIACAELYLQAGMTITEQQREQVAWSRDHYDEHMERFEVPHTPEGYAALRRLCEMFGVDPETARQEPPSPDLTTPIVLAGDTLWDQYINGWDKLVPASGAAATVQGELIRIAGRIRDELLRNAMGNWGREHRKMINAFPKYAKLGTPLAADALAEIAAIQKGILGDDGTLSQRLCELAAQWVAQNPAPIALGETAYKI
;
A
#
# COMPACT_ATOMS: atom_id res chain seq x y z
N MET A 1 -19.68 17.82 -3.35
CA MET A 1 -18.37 18.47 -3.65
C MET A 1 -18.28 18.91 -5.11
N ILE A 2 -18.46 18.01 -6.10
CA ILE A 2 -18.37 18.35 -7.54
C ILE A 2 -19.33 19.48 -7.95
N ALA A 3 -20.61 19.38 -7.61
CA ALA A 3 -21.59 20.42 -7.95
C ALA A 3 -21.22 21.81 -7.39
N CYS A 4 -20.62 21.86 -6.20
CA CYS A 4 -20.13 23.11 -5.62
C CYS A 4 -18.93 23.66 -6.41
N ALA A 5 -17.95 22.80 -6.74
CA ALA A 5 -16.79 23.19 -7.53
C ALA A 5 -17.21 23.72 -8.92
N GLU A 6 -18.13 23.04 -9.60
CA GLU A 6 -18.68 23.49 -10.89
C GLU A 6 -19.33 24.88 -10.78
N LEU A 7 -20.19 25.08 -9.78
CA LEU A 7 -20.85 26.37 -9.54
C LEU A 7 -19.84 27.51 -9.33
N TYR A 8 -18.77 27.25 -8.58
CA TYR A 8 -17.74 28.25 -8.32
C TYR A 8 -16.88 28.57 -9.55
N LEU A 9 -16.54 27.57 -10.35
CA LEU A 9 -15.81 27.77 -11.61
C LEU A 9 -16.68 28.51 -12.63
N GLN A 10 -17.97 28.19 -12.72
CA GLN A 10 -18.95 28.91 -13.55
C GLN A 10 -19.13 30.37 -13.10
N ALA A 11 -19.01 30.64 -11.80
CA ALA A 11 -19.02 31.99 -11.24
C ALA A 11 -17.72 32.78 -11.50
N GLY A 12 -16.75 32.19 -12.21
CA GLY A 12 -15.52 32.87 -12.65
C GLY A 12 -14.37 32.80 -11.66
N MET A 13 -14.43 31.94 -10.63
CA MET A 13 -13.25 31.73 -9.79
C MET A 13 -12.13 31.07 -10.58
N THR A 14 -10.93 31.65 -10.46
CA THR A 14 -9.71 31.11 -11.04
C THR A 14 -9.14 30.02 -10.13
N ILE A 15 -8.76 28.90 -10.73
CA ILE A 15 -8.10 27.79 -10.01
C ILE A 15 -6.66 28.18 -9.68
N THR A 16 -6.31 28.19 -8.40
CA THR A 16 -4.94 28.42 -7.93
C THR A 16 -4.09 27.16 -8.01
N GLU A 17 -2.76 27.32 -7.93
CA GLU A 17 -1.85 26.17 -7.91
C GLU A 17 -2.08 25.28 -6.68
N GLN A 18 -2.26 25.88 -5.50
CA GLN A 18 -2.58 25.15 -4.27
C GLN A 18 -3.84 24.30 -4.40
N GLN A 19 -4.86 24.76 -5.14
CA GLN A 19 -6.07 24.01 -5.39
C GLN A 19 -5.83 22.83 -6.33
N ARG A 20 -4.96 22.97 -7.33
CA ARG A 20 -4.52 21.86 -8.20
C ARG A 20 -3.77 20.80 -7.41
N GLU A 21 -2.80 21.22 -6.60
CA GLU A 21 -2.04 20.33 -5.72
C GLU A 21 -2.96 19.56 -4.77
N GLN A 22 -3.96 20.23 -4.18
CA GLN A 22 -4.92 19.58 -3.30
C GLN A 22 -5.76 18.51 -4.01
N VAL A 23 -6.19 18.76 -5.25
CA VAL A 23 -6.94 17.77 -6.05
C VAL A 23 -6.05 16.60 -6.46
N ALA A 24 -4.80 16.86 -6.87
CA ALA A 24 -3.82 15.81 -7.16
C ALA A 24 -3.56 14.93 -5.92
N TRP A 25 -3.38 15.55 -4.75
CA TRP A 25 -3.22 14.83 -3.49
C TRP A 25 -4.45 13.97 -3.16
N SER A 26 -5.66 14.53 -3.32
CA SER A 26 -6.90 13.79 -3.10
C SER A 26 -7.10 12.63 -4.07
N ARG A 27 -6.63 12.75 -5.31
CA ARG A 27 -6.61 11.65 -6.29
C ARG A 27 -5.68 10.53 -5.85
N ASP A 28 -4.47 10.88 -5.44
CA ASP A 28 -3.45 9.89 -5.08
C ASP A 28 -3.77 9.14 -3.77
N HIS A 29 -4.56 9.76 -2.88
CA HIS A 29 -4.96 9.20 -1.59
C HIS A 29 -6.46 8.85 -1.52
N TYR A 30 -7.15 8.79 -2.66
CA TYR A 30 -8.60 8.59 -2.69
C TYR A 30 -9.02 7.29 -2.01
N ASP A 31 -8.39 6.17 -2.39
CA ASP A 31 -8.75 4.84 -1.90
C ASP A 31 -8.52 4.71 -0.38
N GLU A 32 -7.39 5.21 0.11
CA GLU A 32 -7.07 5.25 1.54
C GLU A 32 -8.11 6.06 2.33
N HIS A 33 -8.57 7.18 1.76
CA HIS A 33 -9.58 8.02 2.37
C HIS A 33 -10.95 7.33 2.41
N MET A 34 -11.37 6.68 1.32
CA MET A 34 -12.64 5.97 1.23
C MET A 34 -12.69 4.80 2.23
N GLU A 35 -11.61 4.03 2.32
CA GLU A 35 -11.49 2.94 3.30
C GLU A 35 -11.55 3.45 4.75
N ARG A 36 -10.84 4.52 5.08
CA ARG A 36 -10.84 5.12 6.42
C ARG A 36 -12.24 5.46 6.93
N PHE A 37 -13.15 5.82 6.02
CA PHE A 37 -14.52 6.20 6.35
C PHE A 37 -15.56 5.13 5.99
N GLU A 38 -15.12 3.90 5.70
CA GLU A 38 -15.98 2.77 5.34
C GLU A 38 -16.91 3.11 4.15
N VAL A 39 -16.44 3.96 3.23
CA VAL A 39 -17.19 4.35 2.04
C VAL A 39 -16.86 3.37 0.91
N PRO A 40 -17.85 2.69 0.31
CA PRO A 40 -17.61 1.76 -0.77
C PRO A 40 -16.92 2.44 -1.96
N HIS A 41 -15.95 1.75 -2.55
CA HIS A 41 -15.40 2.11 -3.85
C HIS A 41 -16.46 1.77 -4.91
N THR A 42 -16.97 2.79 -5.59
CA THR A 42 -17.97 2.60 -6.65
C THR A 42 -17.47 3.18 -7.97
N PRO A 43 -17.92 2.65 -9.12
CA PRO A 43 -17.65 3.25 -10.42
C PRO A 43 -18.01 4.74 -10.47
N GLU A 44 -19.09 5.14 -9.79
CA GLU A 44 -19.53 6.53 -9.68
C GLU A 44 -18.56 7.38 -8.86
N GLY A 45 -17.96 6.83 -7.79
CA GLY A 45 -16.95 7.49 -6.97
C GLY A 45 -15.67 7.79 -7.76
N TYR A 46 -15.18 6.80 -8.51
CA TYR A 46 -14.02 7.01 -9.40
C TYR A 46 -14.33 7.94 -10.57
N ALA A 47 -15.54 7.87 -11.15
CA ALA A 47 -15.96 8.80 -12.19
C ALA A 47 -16.05 10.24 -11.64
N ALA A 48 -16.51 10.40 -10.40
CA ALA A 48 -16.53 11.68 -9.70
C ALA A 48 -15.10 12.22 -9.48
N LEU A 49 -14.16 11.38 -9.01
CA LEU A 49 -12.76 11.78 -8.84
C LEU A 49 -12.10 12.22 -10.15
N ARG A 50 -12.30 11.46 -11.24
CA ARG A 50 -11.79 11.82 -12.57
C ARG A 50 -12.34 13.16 -13.04
N ARG A 51 -13.66 13.36 -12.90
CA ARG A 51 -14.31 14.65 -13.23
C ARG A 51 -13.75 15.79 -12.40
N LEU A 52 -13.44 15.55 -11.12
CA LEU A 52 -12.79 16.55 -10.26
C LEU A 52 -11.37 16.89 -10.76
N CYS A 53 -10.59 15.89 -11.19
CA CYS A 53 -9.27 16.12 -11.77
C CYS A 53 -9.35 16.94 -13.06
N GLU A 54 -10.25 16.58 -13.97
CA GLU A 54 -10.50 17.28 -15.23
C GLU A 54 -10.87 18.76 -15.00
N MET A 55 -11.78 19.05 -14.07
CA MET A 55 -12.18 20.42 -13.74
C MET A 55 -11.02 21.28 -13.25
N PHE A 56 -10.06 20.68 -12.56
CA PHE A 56 -8.92 21.39 -11.98
C PHE A 56 -7.67 21.36 -12.89
N GLY A 57 -7.73 20.68 -14.04
CA GLY A 57 -6.59 20.52 -14.94
C GLY A 57 -5.50 19.59 -14.39
N VAL A 58 -5.88 18.65 -13.54
CA VAL A 58 -5.02 17.60 -13.00
C VAL A 58 -5.19 16.35 -13.85
N ASP A 59 -4.10 15.66 -14.18
CA ASP A 59 -4.13 14.42 -14.96
C ASP A 59 -4.98 13.33 -14.25
N PRO A 60 -6.06 12.82 -14.87
CA PRO A 60 -6.89 11.79 -14.27
C PRO A 60 -6.28 10.37 -14.35
N GLU A 61 -5.27 10.11 -15.19
CA GLU A 61 -4.77 8.75 -15.49
C GLU A 61 -3.99 8.08 -14.35
N THR A 62 -3.51 8.82 -13.35
CA THR A 62 -2.89 8.21 -12.16
C THR A 62 -3.90 7.79 -11.09
N ALA A 63 -5.21 8.00 -11.32
CA ALA A 63 -6.23 7.40 -10.48
C ALA A 63 -6.17 5.88 -10.67
N ARG A 64 -5.63 5.16 -9.66
CA ARG A 64 -5.49 3.69 -9.64
C ARG A 64 -6.79 3.06 -10.14
N GLN A 65 -6.69 2.27 -11.20
CA GLN A 65 -7.74 1.30 -11.51
C GLN A 65 -7.67 0.23 -10.42
N GLU A 66 -8.82 -0.16 -9.87
CA GLU A 66 -8.91 -1.33 -8.98
C GLU A 66 -8.16 -2.48 -9.67
N PRO A 67 -7.07 -3.01 -9.09
CA PRO A 67 -6.30 -4.05 -9.75
C PRO A 67 -7.26 -5.22 -10.00
N PRO A 68 -7.29 -5.78 -11.22
CA PRO A 68 -8.13 -6.93 -11.51
C PRO A 68 -7.84 -8.03 -10.48
N SER A 69 -8.86 -8.83 -10.16
CA SER A 69 -8.71 -9.98 -9.26
C SER A 69 -7.43 -10.75 -9.65
N PRO A 70 -6.46 -10.87 -8.73
CA PRO A 70 -5.12 -11.26 -9.11
C PRO A 70 -5.09 -12.67 -9.66
N ASP A 71 -4.40 -12.83 -10.77
CA ASP A 71 -4.15 -14.11 -11.39
C ASP A 71 -3.24 -14.94 -10.47
N LEU A 72 -3.84 -15.93 -9.79
CA LEU A 72 -3.13 -16.86 -8.91
C LEU A 72 -2.40 -17.99 -9.68
N THR A 73 -2.39 -17.94 -11.01
CA THR A 73 -1.77 -18.96 -11.86
C THR A 73 -0.45 -18.50 -12.49
N THR A 74 -0.25 -17.19 -12.61
CA THR A 74 0.97 -16.62 -13.19
C THR A 74 2.06 -16.38 -12.13
N PRO A 75 3.31 -16.81 -12.37
CA PRO A 75 4.42 -16.50 -11.48
C PRO A 75 4.64 -14.99 -11.27
N ILE A 76 4.77 -14.58 -10.02
CA ILE A 76 5.10 -13.22 -9.61
C ILE A 76 6.58 -12.95 -9.91
N VAL A 77 6.82 -11.93 -10.73
CA VAL A 77 8.18 -11.44 -11.04
C VAL A 77 8.28 -9.99 -10.62
N LEU A 78 9.17 -9.73 -9.66
CA LEU A 78 9.55 -8.40 -9.23
C LEU A 78 10.63 -7.84 -10.16
N ALA A 79 10.44 -6.61 -10.63
CA ALA A 79 11.42 -5.89 -11.43
C ALA A 79 12.24 -4.94 -10.55
N GLY A 80 13.48 -4.68 -10.94
CA GLY A 80 14.39 -3.79 -10.23
C GLY A 80 15.74 -4.44 -9.91
N ASP A 81 16.79 -3.61 -9.87
CA ASP A 81 18.17 -4.06 -9.67
C ASP A 81 18.51 -4.25 -8.19
N THR A 82 17.81 -3.55 -7.30
CA THR A 82 17.95 -3.67 -5.85
C THR A 82 16.73 -4.31 -5.20
N LEU A 83 16.89 -4.82 -3.98
CA LEU A 83 15.75 -5.30 -3.18
C LEU A 83 14.73 -4.19 -2.89
N TRP A 84 15.20 -2.94 -2.80
CA TRP A 84 14.33 -1.79 -2.62
C TRP A 84 13.50 -1.50 -3.88
N ASP A 85 14.11 -1.55 -5.06
CA ASP A 85 13.38 -1.39 -6.32
C ASP A 85 12.35 -2.53 -6.52
N GLN A 86 12.74 -3.75 -6.18
CA GLN A 86 11.84 -4.92 -6.20
C GLN A 86 10.70 -4.78 -5.21
N TYR A 87 10.95 -4.22 -4.02
CA TYR A 87 9.91 -3.90 -3.06
C TYR A 87 8.93 -2.86 -3.62
N ILE A 88 9.43 -1.75 -4.19
CA ILE A 88 8.58 -0.73 -4.81
C ILE A 88 7.73 -1.36 -5.92
N ASN A 89 8.35 -2.15 -6.80
CA ASN A 89 7.65 -2.84 -7.86
C ASN A 89 6.60 -3.83 -7.33
N GLY A 90 6.91 -4.54 -6.25
CA GLY A 90 5.99 -5.45 -5.57
C GLY A 90 4.81 -4.71 -4.94
N TRP A 91 5.04 -3.53 -4.37
CA TRP A 91 3.99 -2.68 -3.80
C TRP A 91 2.98 -2.32 -4.88
N ASP A 92 3.46 -1.80 -6.01
CA ASP A 92 2.59 -1.35 -7.10
C ASP A 92 1.80 -2.49 -7.76
N LYS A 93 2.39 -3.70 -7.82
CA LYS A 93 1.77 -4.86 -8.47
C LYS A 93 0.86 -5.68 -7.58
N LEU A 94 1.20 -5.84 -6.31
CA LEU A 94 0.64 -6.88 -5.45
C LEU A 94 -0.17 -6.33 -4.28
N VAL A 95 0.03 -5.06 -3.93
CA VAL A 95 -0.66 -4.45 -2.80
C VAL A 95 -1.89 -3.71 -3.31
N PRO A 96 -3.10 -4.13 -2.91
CA PRO A 96 -4.31 -3.40 -3.27
C PRO A 96 -4.33 -2.06 -2.56
N ALA A 97 -5.10 -1.12 -3.10
CA ALA A 97 -5.23 0.20 -2.49
C ALA A 97 -5.90 0.17 -1.10
N SER A 98 -6.70 -0.87 -0.83
CA SER A 98 -7.40 -1.12 0.43
C SER A 98 -7.47 -2.62 0.68
N GLY A 99 -7.61 -3.02 1.95
CA GLY A 99 -7.81 -4.42 2.32
C GLY A 99 -6.52 -5.25 2.30
N ALA A 100 -6.72 -6.57 2.31
CA ALA A 100 -5.63 -7.55 2.33
C ALA A 100 -5.19 -7.79 0.89
N ALA A 101 -3.89 -8.02 0.69
CA ALA A 101 -3.48 -8.55 -0.60
C ALA A 101 -4.07 -9.96 -0.81
N ALA A 102 -4.33 -10.33 -2.06
CA ALA A 102 -4.88 -11.66 -2.34
C ALA A 102 -3.85 -12.79 -2.19
N THR A 103 -2.56 -12.45 -2.15
CA THR A 103 -1.46 -13.41 -2.03
C THR A 103 -0.64 -13.16 -0.78
N VAL A 104 0.00 -14.21 -0.25
CA VAL A 104 0.98 -14.09 0.83
C VAL A 104 2.12 -13.15 0.43
N GLN A 105 2.53 -13.19 -0.84
CA GLN A 105 3.55 -12.30 -1.40
C GLN A 105 3.15 -10.83 -1.26
N GLY A 106 1.97 -10.47 -1.77
CA GLY A 106 1.46 -9.11 -1.65
C GLY A 106 1.25 -8.71 -0.19
N GLU A 107 0.84 -9.65 0.67
CA GLU A 107 0.55 -9.34 2.07
C GLU A 107 1.83 -9.08 2.87
N LEU A 108 2.92 -9.79 2.59
CA LEU A 108 4.24 -9.49 3.17
C LEU A 108 4.72 -8.09 2.77
N ILE A 109 4.61 -7.74 1.49
CA ILE A 109 4.95 -6.40 0.99
C ILE A 109 4.07 -5.33 1.67
N ARG A 110 2.75 -5.58 1.76
CA ARG A 110 1.79 -4.68 2.40
C ARG A 110 2.08 -4.46 3.88
N ILE A 111 2.33 -5.52 4.64
CA ILE A 111 2.66 -5.43 6.07
C ILE A 111 3.92 -4.58 6.28
N ALA A 112 4.99 -4.85 5.53
CA ALA A 112 6.24 -4.10 5.67
C ALA A 112 6.04 -2.61 5.36
N GLY A 113 5.33 -2.31 4.28
CA GLY A 113 5.04 -0.94 3.90
C GLY A 113 4.14 -0.21 4.89
N ARG A 114 3.08 -0.83 5.41
CA ARG A 114 2.20 -0.23 6.42
C ARG A 114 2.94 0.10 7.71
N ILE A 115 3.85 -0.77 8.14
CA ILE A 115 4.68 -0.54 9.33
C ILE A 115 5.63 0.64 9.10
N ARG A 116 6.29 0.68 7.92
CA ARG A 116 7.19 1.78 7.54
C ARG A 116 6.43 3.11 7.40
N ASP A 117 5.25 3.08 6.81
CA ASP A 117 4.39 4.26 6.62
C ASP A 117 3.95 4.85 7.96
N GLU A 118 3.51 3.98 8.87
CA GLU A 118 3.10 4.38 10.22
C GLU A 118 4.25 5.01 11.02
N LEU A 119 5.48 4.50 10.84
CA LEU A 119 6.67 5.12 11.42
C LEU A 119 6.95 6.50 10.79
N LEU A 120 7.09 6.56 9.47
CA LEU A 120 7.67 7.72 8.79
C LEU A 120 6.69 8.88 8.58
N ARG A 121 5.40 8.59 8.41
CA ARG A 121 4.37 9.63 8.21
C ARG A 121 3.61 9.98 9.47
N ASN A 122 3.35 9.00 10.34
CA ASN A 122 2.52 9.19 11.52
C ASN A 122 3.31 9.18 12.83
N ALA A 123 4.64 9.01 12.78
CA ALA A 123 5.49 8.93 13.97
C ALA A 123 4.98 7.89 14.99
N MET A 124 4.44 6.77 14.50
CA MET A 124 3.79 5.72 15.29
C MET A 124 2.53 6.16 16.06
N GLY A 125 1.92 7.28 15.72
CA GLY A 125 0.74 7.83 16.41
C GLY A 125 -0.51 6.95 16.35
N ASN A 126 -0.71 6.20 15.26
CA ASN A 126 -1.78 5.21 15.11
C ASN A 126 -1.30 3.78 15.44
N TRP A 127 -0.05 3.61 15.87
CA TRP A 127 0.48 2.29 16.22
C TRP A 127 -0.39 1.63 17.29
N GLY A 128 -0.80 0.39 17.06
CA GLY A 128 -1.91 -0.20 17.78
C GLY A 128 -1.86 -1.72 17.91
N ARG A 129 -3.01 -2.31 18.27
CA ARG A 129 -3.16 -3.76 18.38
C ARG A 129 -3.00 -4.45 17.03
N GLU A 130 -3.58 -3.89 15.97
CA GLU A 130 -3.57 -4.52 14.65
C GLU A 130 -2.19 -4.42 13.99
N HIS A 131 -1.49 -3.28 14.11
CA HIS A 131 -0.08 -3.15 13.72
C HIS A 131 0.82 -4.21 14.38
N ARG A 132 0.65 -4.45 15.69
CA ARG A 132 1.37 -5.52 16.42
C ARG A 132 1.05 -6.91 15.89
N LYS A 133 -0.19 -7.17 15.50
CA LYS A 133 -0.56 -8.47 14.91
C LYS A 133 0.02 -8.63 13.51
N MET A 134 0.06 -7.58 12.69
CA MET A 134 0.69 -7.59 11.37
C MET A 134 2.18 -7.93 11.46
N ILE A 135 2.95 -7.20 12.27
CA ILE A 135 4.39 -7.48 12.45
C ILE A 135 4.63 -8.88 13.01
N ASN A 136 3.76 -9.40 13.87
CA ASN A 136 3.84 -10.77 14.42
C ASN A 136 3.44 -11.87 13.42
N ALA A 137 2.64 -11.55 12.40
CA ALA A 137 2.28 -12.46 11.34
C ALA A 137 3.38 -12.58 10.27
N PHE A 138 4.16 -11.52 10.06
CA PHE A 138 5.25 -11.46 9.07
C PHE A 138 6.16 -12.71 9.05
N PRO A 139 6.79 -13.16 10.16
CA PRO A 139 7.65 -14.33 10.14
C PRO A 139 6.90 -15.66 9.91
N LYS A 140 5.57 -15.69 10.09
CA LYS A 140 4.76 -16.87 9.76
C LYS A 140 4.60 -17.00 8.26
N TYR A 141 4.32 -15.88 7.59
CA TYR A 141 4.25 -15.82 6.13
C TYR A 141 5.62 -16.07 5.48
N ALA A 142 6.70 -15.47 6.00
CA ALA A 142 8.07 -15.67 5.49
C ALA A 142 8.63 -17.10 5.67
N LYS A 143 7.90 -18.00 6.34
CA LYS A 143 8.22 -19.43 6.48
C LYS A 143 7.39 -20.33 5.56
N LEU A 144 6.42 -19.77 4.84
CA LEU A 144 5.70 -20.52 3.80
C LEU A 144 6.60 -20.70 2.57
N GLY A 145 6.24 -21.66 1.71
CA GLY A 145 7.02 -21.97 0.51
C GLY A 145 8.47 -22.32 0.85
N THR A 146 9.41 -21.69 0.15
CA THR A 146 10.83 -21.67 0.47
C THR A 146 11.08 -20.60 1.54
N PRO A 147 11.43 -20.97 2.78
CA PRO A 147 11.69 -20.00 3.85
C PRO A 147 12.94 -19.17 3.56
N LEU A 148 12.97 -17.94 4.10
CA LEU A 148 14.22 -17.19 4.20
C LEU A 148 15.26 -17.97 5.01
N ALA A 149 16.53 -17.68 4.76
CA ALA A 149 17.65 -18.23 5.52
C ALA A 149 17.55 -17.87 7.02
N ALA A 150 18.17 -18.70 7.86
CA ALA A 150 18.02 -18.61 9.32
C ALA A 150 18.50 -17.26 9.90
N ASP A 151 19.52 -16.67 9.29
CA ASP A 151 20.03 -15.33 9.59
C ASP A 151 19.00 -14.24 9.27
N ALA A 152 18.38 -14.28 8.10
CA ALA A 152 17.31 -13.37 7.71
C ALA A 152 16.06 -13.52 8.59
N LEU A 153 15.71 -14.74 9.00
CA LEU A 153 14.62 -14.97 9.97
C LEU A 153 14.96 -14.42 11.37
N ALA A 154 16.23 -14.52 11.79
CA ALA A 154 16.70 -13.93 13.04
C ALA A 154 16.71 -12.39 12.96
N GLU A 155 17.07 -11.83 11.80
CA GLU A 155 17.02 -10.40 11.50
C GLU A 155 15.58 -9.88 11.60
N ILE A 156 14.60 -10.57 11.00
CA ILE A 156 13.17 -10.24 11.17
C ILE A 156 12.81 -10.22 12.66
N ALA A 157 13.19 -11.23 13.44
CA ALA A 157 12.89 -11.28 14.87
C ALA A 157 13.53 -10.14 15.68
N ALA A 158 14.70 -9.66 15.26
CA ALA A 158 15.34 -8.47 15.84
C ALA A 158 14.57 -7.19 15.47
N ILE A 159 14.19 -7.04 14.19
CA ILE A 159 13.36 -5.93 13.70
C ILE A 159 12.05 -5.84 14.49
N GLN A 160 11.34 -6.96 14.68
CA GLN A 160 10.08 -6.99 15.46
C GLN A 160 10.22 -6.37 16.86
N LYS A 161 11.38 -6.54 17.51
CA LYS A 161 11.65 -6.01 18.85
C LYS A 161 12.07 -4.54 18.81
N GLY A 162 12.79 -4.12 17.78
CA GLY A 162 13.34 -2.78 17.63
C GLY A 162 12.42 -1.76 16.93
N ILE A 163 11.36 -2.22 16.25
CA ILE A 163 10.60 -1.39 15.30
C ILE A 163 9.98 -0.11 15.90
N LEU A 164 9.68 -0.09 17.20
CA LEU A 164 9.08 1.07 17.87
C LEU A 164 10.05 2.24 18.05
N GLY A 165 11.35 1.97 18.08
CA GLY A 165 12.40 2.99 18.17
C GLY A 165 13.21 3.11 16.88
N ASP A 166 12.65 2.60 15.77
CA ASP A 166 13.31 2.63 14.48
C ASP A 166 13.43 4.06 13.95
N ASP A 167 14.52 4.35 13.24
CA ASP A 167 14.77 5.63 12.55
C ASP A 167 14.41 5.57 11.05
N GLY A 168 13.90 4.42 10.61
CA GLY A 168 13.58 4.12 9.21
C GLY A 168 14.44 2.98 8.65
N THR A 169 15.57 2.67 9.29
CA THR A 169 16.51 1.65 8.80
C THR A 169 15.93 0.24 8.94
N LEU A 170 15.35 -0.11 10.09
CA LEU A 170 14.79 -1.45 10.33
C LEU A 170 13.52 -1.70 9.50
N SER A 171 12.67 -0.69 9.36
CA SER A 171 11.44 -0.76 8.55
C SER A 171 11.73 -0.83 7.05
N GLN A 172 12.73 -0.08 6.54
CA GLN A 172 13.22 -0.28 5.18
C GLN A 172 13.78 -1.69 4.99
N ARG A 173 14.58 -2.17 5.94
CA ARG A 173 15.14 -3.52 5.88
C ARG A 173 14.06 -4.61 5.86
N LEU A 174 12.97 -4.42 6.62
CA LEU A 174 11.81 -5.30 6.58
C LEU A 174 11.15 -5.35 5.19
N CYS A 175 11.08 -4.21 4.49
CA CYS A 175 10.57 -4.12 3.12
C CYS A 175 11.45 -4.91 2.13
N GLU A 176 12.78 -4.79 2.26
CA GLU A 176 13.73 -5.54 1.45
C GLU A 176 13.67 -7.05 1.70
N LEU A 177 13.52 -7.46 2.97
CA LEU A 177 13.34 -8.87 3.34
C LEU A 177 12.03 -9.45 2.79
N ALA A 178 10.97 -8.63 2.72
CA ALA A 178 9.74 -9.01 2.04
C ALA A 178 9.97 -9.26 0.54
N ALA A 179 10.60 -8.31 -0.16
CA ALA A 179 10.93 -8.46 -1.58
C ALA A 179 11.84 -9.68 -1.83
N GLN A 180 12.83 -9.91 -0.98
CA GLN A 180 13.72 -11.06 -1.05
C GLN A 180 12.95 -12.38 -0.94
N TRP A 181 12.00 -12.49 0.01
CA TRP A 181 11.19 -13.70 0.14
C TRP A 181 10.26 -13.90 -1.07
N VAL A 182 9.66 -12.82 -1.59
CA VAL A 182 8.79 -12.89 -2.78
C VAL A 182 9.58 -13.36 -4.01
N ALA A 183 10.79 -12.84 -4.23
CA ALA A 183 11.65 -13.27 -5.33
C ALA A 183 12.03 -14.76 -5.26
N GLN A 184 12.15 -15.33 -4.05
CA GLN A 184 12.38 -16.76 -3.83
C GLN A 184 11.12 -17.63 -3.99
N ASN A 185 9.94 -17.01 -3.94
CA ASN A 185 8.64 -17.68 -3.96
C ASN A 185 7.73 -17.10 -5.06
N PRO A 186 8.09 -17.26 -6.34
CA PRO A 186 7.35 -16.63 -7.44
C PRO A 186 5.98 -17.28 -7.68
N ALA A 187 5.76 -18.54 -7.28
CA ALA A 187 4.44 -19.17 -7.41
C ALA A 187 3.44 -18.52 -6.43
N PRO A 188 2.32 -17.93 -6.90
CA PRO A 188 1.36 -17.27 -6.03
C PRO A 188 0.83 -18.20 -4.93
N ILE A 189 0.84 -17.73 -3.69
CA ILE A 189 0.23 -18.45 -2.57
C ILE A 189 -1.00 -17.64 -2.16
N ALA A 190 -2.20 -18.21 -2.31
CA ALA A 190 -3.43 -17.55 -1.90
C ALA A 190 -3.39 -17.17 -0.41
N LEU A 191 -3.77 -15.92 -0.11
CA LEU A 191 -3.90 -15.48 1.27
C LEU A 191 -5.17 -16.09 1.88
N GLY A 192 -5.03 -16.75 3.04
CA GLY A 192 -6.16 -17.16 3.86
C GLY A 192 -6.68 -16.03 4.75
N GLU A 193 -7.44 -16.37 5.80
CA GLU A 193 -7.87 -15.37 6.77
C GLU A 193 -6.68 -14.75 7.53
N THR A 194 -6.70 -13.44 7.71
CA THR A 194 -5.67 -12.71 8.47
C THR A 194 -6.00 -12.70 9.96
N ALA A 195 -4.96 -12.77 10.80
CA ALA A 195 -5.10 -12.68 12.27
C ALA A 195 -5.35 -11.23 12.77
N TYR A 196 -5.37 -10.27 11.86
CA TYR A 196 -5.55 -8.85 12.11
C TYR A 196 -6.64 -8.27 11.22
N LYS A 197 -7.27 -7.22 11.75
CA LYS A 197 -8.14 -6.35 10.97
C LYS A 197 -7.30 -5.39 10.14
N ILE A 198 -7.88 -4.94 9.04
CA ILE A 198 -7.23 -4.09 8.05
C ILE A 198 -7.64 -2.65 8.28
#